data_AF-A0AA38FU07-F1
#
_entry.id   AF-A0AA38FU07-F1
#
_cell.length_a   1.000
_cell.length_b   1.000
_cell.length_c   1.000
_cell.angle_alpha   90.00
_cell.angle_beta   90.00
_cell.angle_gamma   90.00
#
_symmetry.space_group_name_H-M   'P 1'
#
loop_
_entity.id
_entity.type
_entity.pdbx_description
1 polymer ?
#
loop_
_entity_poly.entity_id
_entity_poly.type
_entity_poly.pdbx_seq_one_letter_code
_entity_poly.pdbx_strand_id
1 'polypeptide(L)' 'ECVYYIETRPSISECPWYADIINYIMDHTYPEGATPQQRRRLRIIVAKYVIIEQ' A
#
# COMPACT_ATOMS: atom_id res chain seq x y z
N GLU A 1 12.03 -19.16 -16.92
CA GLU A 1 12.39 -18.39 -15.71
C GLU A 1 11.71 -17.04 -15.80
N CYS A 2 10.75 -16.75 -14.91
CA CYS A 2 10.04 -15.47 -14.94
C CYS A 2 10.88 -14.44 -14.18
N VAL A 3 11.59 -13.60 -14.93
CA VAL A 3 12.36 -12.47 -14.39
C VAL A 3 11.36 -11.38 -14.02
N TYR A 4 11.19 -11.11 -12.72
CA TYR A 4 10.40 -9.97 -12.25
C TYR A 4 11.20 -8.69 -12.49
N TYR A 5 10.91 -7.99 -13.58
CA TYR A 5 11.44 -6.66 -13.83
C TYR A 5 10.84 -5.68 -12.82
N ILE A 6 11.68 -5.00 -12.02
CA ILE A 6 11.27 -3.95 -11.06
C ILE A 6 10.95 -2.62 -11.79
N GLU A 7 10.68 -2.64 -13.09
CA GLU A 7 10.66 -1.43 -13.93
C GLU A 7 9.26 -0.85 -14.20
N THR A 8 8.19 -1.46 -13.72
CA THR A 8 6.87 -0.84 -13.79
C THR A 8 6.18 -0.99 -12.45
N ARG A 9 6.22 0.05 -11.60
CA ARG A 9 5.21 0.19 -10.55
C ARG A 9 3.85 0.02 -11.26
N PRO A 10 2.97 -0.90 -10.83
CA PRO A 10 1.66 -1.05 -11.44
C PRO A 10 1.02 0.34 -11.48
N SER A 11 0.46 0.72 -12.62
CA SER A 11 -0.19 2.02 -12.72
C SER A 11 -1.25 2.11 -11.62
N ILE A 12 -1.45 3.30 -11.03
CA ILE A 12 -2.43 3.49 -9.95
C ILE A 12 -3.82 2.98 -10.37
N SER A 13 -4.12 3.02 -11.67
CA SER A 13 -5.31 2.44 -12.30
C SER A 13 -5.42 0.91 -12.21
N GLU A 14 -4.31 0.18 -12.22
CA GLU A 14 -4.30 -1.28 -12.20
C GLU A 14 -4.37 -1.83 -10.77
N CYS A 15 -3.88 -1.09 -9.77
CA CYS A 15 -3.89 -1.50 -8.37
C CYS A 15 -4.21 -0.33 -7.43
N PRO A 16 -5.48 0.11 -7.33
CA PRO A 16 -5.88 1.19 -6.43
C PRO A 16 -5.51 0.91 -4.96
N TRP A 17 -5.64 -0.35 -4.56
CA TRP A 17 -5.28 -0.82 -3.21
C TRP A 17 -3.78 -0.66 -2.91
N TYR A 18 -2.91 -0.73 -3.92
CA TYR A 18 -1.47 -0.54 -3.75
C TYR A 18 -1.15 0.93 -3.53
N ALA A 19 -1.79 1.82 -4.30
CA ALA A 19 -1.66 3.26 -4.13
C ALA A 19 -2.06 3.70 -2.71
N ASP A 20 -3.17 3.16 -2.19
CA ASP A 20 -3.62 3.43 -0.82
C ASP A 20 -2.60 3.00 0.25
N ILE A 21 -1.94 1.84 0.05
CA ILE A 21 -0.88 1.36 0.94
C ILE A 21 0.34 2.27 0.88
N ILE A 22 0.80 2.63 -0.32
CA ILE A 22 1.96 3.51 -0.49
C ILE A 22 1.69 4.90 0.09
N ASN A 23 0.54 5.50 -0.18
CA ASN A 23 0.15 6.79 0.39
C ASN A 23 0.12 6.76 1.93
N TYR A 24 -0.35 5.64 2.50
CA TYR A 24 -0.34 5.47 3.95
C TYR A 24 1.07 5.27 4.53
N ILE A 25 1.95 4.59 3.81
CA ILE A 25 3.35 4.38 4.24
C ILE A 25 4.13 5.69 4.20
N MET A 26 3.98 6.48 3.13
CA MET A 26 4.76 7.70 2.91
C MET A 26 4.22 8.87 3.75
N ASP A 27 2.90 9.07 3.77
CA ASP A 27 2.28 10.29 4.29
C ASP A 27 1.23 10.03 5.37
N HIS A 28 1.07 8.79 5.84
CA HIS A 28 0.01 8.39 6.79
C HIS A 28 -1.42 8.77 6.36
N THR A 29 -1.62 8.91 5.05
CA THR A 29 -2.89 9.31 4.47
C THR A 29 -3.80 8.09 4.30
N TYR A 30 -5.07 8.23 4.66
CA TYR A 30 -6.09 7.20 4.44
C TYR A 30 -6.90 7.51 3.18
N PRO A 31 -7.46 6.49 2.51
CA PRO A 31 -8.36 6.71 1.39
C PRO A 31 -9.57 7.54 1.80
N GLU A 32 -10.02 8.43 0.92
CA GLU A 32 -11.21 9.24 1.15
C GLU A 32 -12.44 8.32 1.30
N GLY A 33 -13.28 8.60 2.30
CA GLY A 33 -14.42 7.73 2.63
C GLY A 33 -14.07 6.40 3.32
N ALA A 34 -12.79 6.12 3.62
CA ALA A 34 -12.41 4.90 4.32
C ALA A 34 -13.01 4.84 5.73
N THR A 35 -13.80 3.78 5.97
CA THR A 35 -14.38 3.47 7.28
C THR A 35 -13.31 3.14 8.33
N PRO A 36 -13.62 3.26 9.64
CA PRO A 36 -12.67 2.90 10.70
C PRO A 36 -12.13 1.46 10.58
N GLN A 37 -12.96 0.53 10.11
CA GLN A 37 -12.58 -0.87 9.90
C GLN A 37 -11.58 -1.02 8.74
N GLN A 38 -11.78 -0.31 7.62
CA GLN A 38 -10.85 -0.28 6.49
C GLN A 38 -9.51 0.34 6.91
N ARG A 39 -9.53 1.45 7.65
CA ARG A 39 -8.31 2.08 8.20
C ARG A 39 -7.55 1.14 9.15
N ARG A 40 -8.27 0.35 9.95
CA ARG A 40 -7.66 -0.68 10.80
C ARG A 40 -7.02 -1.79 9.97
N ARG A 41 -7.69 -2.27 8.92
CA ARG A 41 -7.11 -3.28 8.02
C ARG A 41 -5.86 -2.76 7.30
N LEU A 42 -5.88 -1.52 6.81
CA LEU A 42 -4.74 -0.91 6.14
C LEU A 42 -3.50 -0.88 7.05
N ARG A 43 -3.66 -0.46 8.30
CA ARG A 43 -2.59 -0.48 9.30
C ARG A 43 -2.00 -1.88 9.53
N ILE A 44 -2.86 -2.90 9.63
CA ILE A 44 -2.42 -4.28 9.82
C ILE A 44 -1.65 -4.78 8.60
N ILE A 45 -2.11 -4.45 7.39
CA ILE A 45 -1.43 -4.80 6.13
C ILE A 45 -0.05 -4.15 6.11
N VAL A 46 0.02 -2.84 6.31
CA VAL A 46 1.28 -2.08 6.30
C VAL A 46 2.25 -2.64 7.34
N ALA A 47 1.81 -2.90 8.57
CA ALA A 47 2.65 -3.47 9.61
C ALA A 47 3.17 -4.89 9.30
N LYS A 48 2.50 -5.65 8.42
CA LYS A 48 2.95 -6.98 7.99
C LYS A 48 3.97 -6.94 6.86
N TYR A 49 3.90 -5.94 5.99
CA TYR A 49 4.69 -5.87 4.76
C TYR A 49 5.83 -4.85 4.82
N VAL A 50 5.76 -3.87 5.73
CA VAL A 50 6.86 -2.91 5.94
C VAL A 50 7.77 -3.47 7.02
N ILE A 51 8.87 -4.09 6.58
CA ILE A 51 10.06 -4.27 7.42
C ILE A 51 10.77 -2.91 7.38
N ILE A 52 10.54 -2.07 8.39
CA ILE A 52 11.36 -0.88 8.58
C ILE A 52 12.69 -1.40 9.11
N GLU A 53 13.75 -1.39 8.28
CA GLU A 53 15.11 -1.48 8.84
C GLU A 53 15.28 -0.25 9.75
N GLN A 54 15.41 -0.52 11.05
CA GLN A 54 15.62 0.46 12.11
C GLN A 54 17.08 0.89 12.17
#